data_AF-A0A3D0IF59-F1
#
_entry.id   AF-A0A3D0IF59-F1
#
_cell.length_a   1.000
_cell.length_b   1.000
_cell.length_c   1.000
_cell.angle_alpha   90.00
_cell.angle_beta   90.00
_cell.angle_gamma   90.00
#
_symmetry.space_group_name_H-M   'P 1'
#
loop_
_entity.id
_entity.type
_entity.pdbx_description
1 polymer ?
#
loop_
_entity_poly.entity_id
_entity_poly.type
_entity_poly.pdbx_seq_one_letter_code
_entity_poly.pdbx_strand_id
1 'polypeptide(L)'
;EAYNRMALDGMRWSKTKWNAIKASMCDGENMIDYIFPILRYHSRWNELTSDDFKYWFKKDLVSFNGYYLRTEIMPAGDFPPARPLADYNFGDKAMKYLDKMTELCKEKGIQLVLIKSPSLYPHWYDEWDENMEKYAEEHGITYINMLKIAESEVGIDYSQDTYDAGLHMNVTGAEKCSDYLGKILKEKYSLEDHRNDEKMSEYWKKVEERYDAAKNG
;
A
#
# COMPACT_ATOMS: atom_id res chain seq x y z
N GLU A 1 0.09 14.46 -8.79
CA GLU A 1 -1.21 14.93 -8.27
C GLU A 1 -2.16 13.85 -7.75
N ALA A 2 -2.81 13.03 -8.58
CA ALA A 2 -3.91 12.15 -8.12
C ALA A 2 -3.51 11.22 -6.95
N TYR A 3 -2.35 10.56 -7.04
CA TYR A 3 -1.84 9.67 -5.99
C TYR A 3 -1.44 10.40 -4.69
N ASN A 4 -0.84 11.60 -4.78
CA ASN A 4 -0.53 12.42 -3.60
C ASN A 4 -1.80 12.78 -2.84
N ARG A 5 -2.87 13.17 -3.55
CA ARG A 5 -4.13 13.55 -2.93
C ARG A 5 -4.86 12.36 -2.32
N MET A 6 -4.86 11.20 -2.99
CA MET A 6 -5.41 9.96 -2.42
C MET A 6 -4.78 9.63 -1.06
N ALA A 7 -3.45 9.77 -0.94
CA ALA A 7 -2.74 9.48 0.29
C ALA A 7 -2.88 10.59 1.36
N LEU A 8 -2.90 11.86 0.95
CA LEU A 8 -2.76 12.99 1.88
C LEU A 8 -4.09 13.66 2.24
N ASP A 9 -5.12 13.62 1.39
CA ASP A 9 -6.37 14.34 1.63
C ASP A 9 -7.10 13.82 2.87
N GLY A 10 -7.05 12.51 3.13
CA GLY A 10 -7.64 11.87 4.31
C GLY A 10 -6.93 12.19 5.63
N MET A 11 -5.71 12.74 5.60
CA MET A 11 -4.99 13.12 6.80
C MET A 11 -5.60 14.37 7.45
N ARG A 12 -5.66 14.40 8.79
CA ARG A 12 -5.96 15.65 9.52
C ARG A 12 -4.86 16.68 9.27
N TRP A 13 -5.25 17.95 9.18
CA TRP A 13 -4.28 19.05 9.05
C TRP A 13 -3.31 19.06 10.24
N SER A 14 -2.03 18.99 9.91
CA SER A 14 -0.93 18.86 10.86
C SER A 14 0.38 19.28 10.19
N LYS A 15 1.43 19.53 10.98
CA LYS A 15 2.78 19.77 10.47
C LYS A 15 3.28 18.60 9.61
N THR A 16 2.91 17.37 9.96
CA THR A 16 3.21 16.16 9.19
C THR A 16 2.57 16.19 7.80
N LYS A 17 1.25 16.46 7.73
CA LYS A 17 0.54 16.59 6.45
C LYS A 17 1.16 17.69 5.57
N TRP A 18 1.43 18.86 6.15
CA TRP A 18 2.05 19.98 5.45
C TRP A 18 3.41 19.60 4.83
N ASN A 19 4.29 18.99 5.64
CA ASN A 19 5.61 18.58 5.20
C ASN A 19 5.54 17.48 4.12
N ALA A 20 4.60 16.54 4.25
CA ALA A 20 4.39 15.48 3.27
C ALA A 20 3.97 16.07 1.91
N ILE A 21 2.98 16.97 1.88
CA ILE A 21 2.57 17.68 0.66
C ILE A 21 3.77 18.39 0.04
N LYS A 22 4.50 19.20 0.81
CA LYS A 22 5.66 19.96 0.30
C LYS A 22 6.74 19.05 -0.30
N ALA A 23 6.90 17.84 0.22
CA ALA A 23 7.92 16.91 -0.23
C ALA A 23 7.51 16.03 -1.42
N SER A 24 6.20 15.85 -1.65
CA SER A 24 5.67 14.94 -2.66
C SER A 24 5.01 15.65 -3.85
N MET A 25 4.59 16.91 -3.69
CA MET A 25 3.98 17.74 -4.72
C MET A 25 4.80 17.74 -6.03
N CYS A 26 4.15 17.43 -7.15
CA CYS A 26 4.75 17.48 -8.48
C CYS A 26 4.69 18.89 -9.08
N ASP A 27 5.44 19.11 -10.16
CA ASP A 27 5.37 20.35 -10.93
C ASP A 27 3.93 20.60 -11.42
N GLY A 28 3.44 21.83 -11.19
CA GLY A 28 2.07 22.25 -11.52
C GLY A 28 1.06 22.13 -10.37
N GLU A 29 1.41 21.48 -9.28
CA GLU A 29 0.56 21.43 -8.08
C GLU A 29 0.86 22.61 -7.13
N ASN A 30 -0.17 23.17 -6.49
CA ASN A 30 0.00 24.23 -5.49
C ASN A 30 -0.48 23.79 -4.11
N MET A 31 0.25 24.20 -3.06
CA MET A 31 -0.12 23.96 -1.67
C MET A 31 -1.53 24.47 -1.34
N ILE A 32 -1.96 25.58 -1.95
CA ILE A 32 -3.27 26.17 -1.69
C ILE A 32 -4.42 25.24 -2.11
N ASP A 33 -4.21 24.42 -3.14
CA ASP A 33 -5.20 23.45 -3.63
C ASP A 33 -5.38 22.28 -2.64
N TYR A 34 -4.38 22.01 -1.80
CA TYR A 34 -4.48 21.03 -0.70
C TYR A 34 -5.18 21.59 0.54
N ILE A 35 -5.10 22.91 0.76
CA ILE A 35 -5.76 23.60 1.88
C ILE A 35 -7.24 23.81 1.58
N PHE A 36 -7.54 24.20 0.34
CA PHE A 36 -8.89 24.49 -0.10
C PHE A 36 -9.22 23.61 -1.31
N PRO A 37 -9.77 22.40 -1.09
CA PRO A 37 -10.14 21.49 -2.19
C PRO A 37 -11.12 22.11 -3.20
N ILE A 38 -11.87 23.15 -2.82
CA ILE A 38 -12.75 23.90 -3.72
C ILE A 38 -11.97 24.70 -4.78
N LEU A 39 -10.71 25.08 -4.50
CA LEU A 39 -9.86 25.79 -5.46
C LEU A 39 -9.40 24.89 -6.62
N ARG A 40 -9.46 23.57 -6.44
CA ARG A 40 -9.15 22.57 -7.46
C ARG A 40 -10.08 22.67 -8.68
N TYR A 41 -11.34 22.99 -8.45
CA TYR A 41 -12.40 22.93 -9.47
C TYR A 41 -12.82 24.33 -9.92
N HIS A 42 -11.85 25.23 -10.12
CA HIS A 42 -12.12 26.57 -10.64
C HIS A 42 -12.79 26.60 -12.04
N SER A 43 -12.87 25.45 -12.72
CA SER A 43 -13.66 25.27 -13.95
C SER A 43 -15.06 24.67 -13.75
N ARG A 44 -15.41 24.09 -12.58
CA ARG A 44 -16.67 23.34 -12.35
C ARG A 44 -17.60 23.93 -11.29
N TRP A 45 -17.39 25.17 -10.87
CA TRP A 45 -18.32 25.88 -9.97
C TRP A 45 -19.76 25.92 -10.48
N ASN A 46 -19.96 25.93 -11.81
CA ASN A 46 -21.27 25.87 -12.47
C ASN A 46 -21.83 24.45 -12.65
N GLU A 47 -21.09 23.40 -12.25
CA GLU A 47 -21.46 21.98 -12.39
C GLU A 47 -21.59 21.27 -11.03
N LEU A 48 -21.62 22.03 -9.93
CA LEU A 48 -21.81 21.48 -8.60
C LEU A 48 -23.16 20.76 -8.52
N THR A 49 -23.14 19.49 -8.15
CA THR A 49 -24.33 18.67 -7.96
C THR A 49 -24.63 18.51 -6.48
N SER A 50 -25.82 18.00 -6.14
CA SER A 50 -26.18 17.67 -4.76
C SER A 50 -25.22 16.67 -4.11
N ASP A 51 -24.57 15.83 -4.92
CA ASP A 51 -23.61 14.84 -4.45
C ASP A 51 -22.31 15.48 -3.95
N ASP A 52 -21.87 16.60 -4.53
CA ASP A 52 -20.67 17.33 -4.08
C ASP A 52 -20.83 17.87 -2.64
N PHE A 53 -22.05 18.23 -2.24
CA PHE A 53 -22.37 18.65 -0.87
C PHE A 53 -22.59 17.45 0.07
N LYS A 54 -23.14 16.35 -0.44
CA LYS A 54 -23.35 15.11 0.32
C LYS A 54 -22.02 14.48 0.76
N TYR A 55 -21.04 14.42 -0.13
CA TYR A 55 -19.72 13.82 0.16
C TYR A 55 -18.73 14.79 0.83
N TRP A 56 -19.10 16.07 1.01
CA TRP A 56 -18.31 17.06 1.74
C TRP A 56 -18.14 16.68 3.21
N PHE A 57 -19.21 16.17 3.84
CA PHE A 57 -19.26 15.89 5.28
C PHE A 57 -19.14 14.40 5.63
N LYS A 58 -19.38 13.51 4.65
CA LYS A 58 -19.31 12.06 4.86
C LYS A 58 -18.83 11.39 3.58
N LYS A 59 -17.60 10.85 3.62
CA LYS A 59 -17.12 9.92 2.59
C LYS A 59 -17.43 8.51 3.05
N ASP A 60 -18.01 7.72 2.16
CA ASP A 60 -18.20 6.31 2.44
C ASP A 60 -16.84 5.62 2.57
N LEU A 61 -16.74 4.67 3.50
CA LEU A 61 -15.54 3.87 3.69
C LEU A 61 -15.42 2.90 2.52
N VAL A 62 -14.66 3.28 1.49
CA VAL A 62 -14.42 2.45 0.28
C VAL A 62 -13.30 1.43 0.46
N SER A 63 -12.65 1.40 1.63
CA SER A 63 -11.52 0.51 1.93
C SER A 63 -11.70 -0.20 3.27
N PHE A 64 -11.04 -1.34 3.42
CA PHE A 64 -10.94 -2.14 4.63
C PHE A 64 -9.58 -1.86 5.29
N ASN A 65 -9.53 -0.82 6.13
CA ASN A 65 -8.31 -0.41 6.84
C ASN A 65 -7.10 -0.15 5.90
N GLY A 66 -7.39 0.42 4.73
CA GLY A 66 -6.39 0.71 3.70
C GLY A 66 -6.35 -0.29 2.54
N TYR A 67 -6.97 -1.46 2.69
CA TYR A 67 -7.11 -2.42 1.59
C TYR A 67 -8.30 -2.06 0.69
N TYR A 68 -8.06 -1.96 -0.62
CA TYR A 68 -9.10 -1.81 -1.62
C TYR A 68 -9.46 -3.18 -2.20
N LEU A 69 -10.62 -3.70 -1.79
CA LEU A 69 -11.05 -5.04 -2.13
C LEU A 69 -11.42 -5.15 -3.61
N ARG A 70 -10.83 -6.14 -4.29
CA ARG A 70 -11.13 -6.51 -5.68
C ARG A 70 -11.48 -7.98 -5.74
N THR A 71 -12.67 -8.30 -6.24
CA THR A 71 -13.15 -9.69 -6.38
C THR A 71 -12.92 -10.22 -7.78
N GLU A 72 -12.64 -9.35 -8.75
CA GLU A 72 -12.52 -9.75 -10.14
C GLU A 72 -11.32 -10.68 -10.35
N ILE A 73 -11.49 -11.61 -11.28
CA ILE A 73 -10.43 -12.51 -11.73
C ILE A 73 -10.00 -12.05 -13.11
N MET A 74 -8.75 -11.63 -13.22
CA MET A 74 -8.06 -11.39 -14.47
C MET A 74 -6.73 -12.15 -14.40
N PRO A 75 -6.64 -13.33 -15.03
CA PRO A 75 -5.44 -14.16 -15.06
C PRO A 75 -4.22 -13.38 -15.55
N ALA A 76 -3.05 -13.70 -15.02
CA ALA A 76 -1.79 -13.17 -15.52
C ALA A 76 -1.65 -13.37 -17.03
N GLY A 77 -1.29 -12.30 -17.72
CA GLY A 77 -1.02 -12.32 -19.15
C GLY A 77 0.46 -12.51 -19.46
N ASP A 78 0.77 -12.46 -20.76
CA ASP A 78 2.15 -12.39 -21.23
C ASP A 78 2.73 -10.99 -20.96
N PHE A 79 3.93 -10.96 -20.39
CA PHE A 79 4.67 -9.72 -20.19
C PHE A 79 5.81 -9.59 -21.19
N PRO A 80 6.18 -8.35 -21.59
CA PRO A 80 7.38 -8.17 -22.38
C PRO A 80 8.60 -8.67 -21.58
N PRO A 81 9.60 -9.24 -22.26
CA PRO A 81 10.82 -9.69 -21.60
C PRO A 81 11.49 -8.51 -20.89
N ALA A 82 12.06 -8.79 -19.73
CA ALA A 82 12.85 -7.82 -18.98
C ALA A 82 13.98 -7.28 -19.88
N ARG A 83 14.14 -5.95 -19.89
CA ARG A 83 15.21 -5.30 -20.65
C ARG A 83 16.32 -4.91 -19.69
N PRO A 84 17.59 -5.14 -20.01
CA PRO A 84 18.69 -4.68 -19.18
C PRO A 84 18.57 -3.19 -18.89
N LEU A 85 18.79 -2.82 -17.64
CA LEU A 85 18.81 -1.42 -17.22
C LEU A 85 20.23 -0.87 -17.35
N ALA A 86 20.35 0.43 -17.62
CA ALA A 86 21.64 1.12 -17.57
C ALA A 86 22.16 1.25 -16.12
N ASP A 87 21.25 1.22 -15.15
CA ASP A 87 21.52 1.34 -13.73
C ASP A 87 20.48 0.52 -12.95
N TYR A 88 20.96 -0.33 -12.05
CA TYR A 88 20.14 -1.17 -11.16
C TYR A 88 20.01 -0.56 -9.75
N ASN A 89 20.55 0.64 -9.53
CA ASN A 89 20.34 1.34 -8.27
C ASN A 89 18.91 1.89 -8.18
N PHE A 90 18.34 1.85 -6.98
CA PHE A 90 17.13 2.59 -6.69
C PHE A 90 17.42 4.09 -6.72
N GLY A 91 16.44 4.88 -7.20
CA GLY A 91 16.63 6.33 -7.29
C GLY A 91 16.87 6.98 -5.92
N ASP A 92 17.71 8.02 -5.89
CA ASP A 92 18.14 8.73 -4.68
C ASP A 92 16.99 9.14 -3.76
N LYS A 93 15.86 9.55 -4.34
CA LYS A 93 14.68 9.95 -3.55
C LYS A 93 14.10 8.77 -2.78
N ALA A 94 14.01 7.59 -3.40
CA ALA A 94 13.48 6.39 -2.76
C ALA A 94 14.41 5.95 -1.62
N MET A 95 15.71 5.83 -1.89
CA MET A 95 16.71 5.44 -0.88
C MET A 95 16.74 6.43 0.28
N LYS A 96 16.76 7.75 0.00
CA LYS A 96 16.71 8.79 1.05
C LYS A 96 15.51 8.66 1.99
N TYR A 97 14.34 8.26 1.48
CA TYR A 97 13.16 8.07 2.34
C TYR A 97 13.19 6.73 3.07
N LEU A 98 13.75 5.69 2.47
CA LEU A 98 14.00 4.42 3.13
C LEU A 98 14.97 4.58 4.31
N ASP A 99 16.06 5.33 4.11
CA ASP A 99 17.02 5.67 5.17
C ASP A 99 16.33 6.39 6.32
N LYS A 100 15.55 7.43 6.02
CA LYS A 100 14.80 8.19 7.05
C LYS A 100 13.80 7.33 7.81
N MET A 101 13.10 6.42 7.14
CA MET A 101 12.19 5.49 7.81
C MET A 101 12.96 4.53 8.71
N THR A 102 14.09 4.02 8.23
CA THR A 102 14.98 3.11 8.97
C THR A 102 15.56 3.78 10.22
N GLU A 103 16.11 4.99 10.07
CA GLU A 103 16.63 5.81 11.18
C GLU A 103 15.55 6.11 12.21
N LEU A 104 14.37 6.55 11.76
CA LEU A 104 13.26 6.85 12.66
C LEU A 104 12.79 5.60 13.42
N CYS A 105 12.66 4.45 12.75
CA CYS A 105 12.31 3.19 13.40
C CYS A 105 13.36 2.82 14.46
N LYS A 106 14.65 2.93 14.13
CA LYS A 106 15.75 2.66 15.06
C LYS A 106 15.72 3.59 16.28
N GLU A 107 15.55 4.90 16.07
CA GLU A 107 15.46 5.89 17.15
C GLU A 107 14.27 5.66 18.08
N LYS A 108 13.17 5.12 17.56
CA LYS A 108 11.94 4.85 18.31
C LYS A 108 11.85 3.43 18.86
N GLY A 109 12.85 2.58 18.62
CA GLY A 109 12.80 1.18 19.01
C GLY A 109 11.69 0.38 18.30
N ILE A 110 11.34 0.77 17.07
CA ILE A 110 10.35 0.10 16.24
C ILE A 110 11.08 -0.89 15.32
N GLN A 111 10.63 -2.14 15.30
CA GLN A 111 11.15 -3.12 14.36
C GLN A 111 10.58 -2.85 12.96
N LEU A 112 11.47 -2.67 11.98
CA LEU A 112 11.11 -2.46 10.58
C LEU A 112 11.19 -3.79 9.82
N VAL A 113 10.18 -4.05 8.99
CA VAL A 113 10.13 -5.19 8.07
C VAL A 113 9.89 -4.66 6.67
N LEU A 114 10.70 -5.09 5.71
CA LEU A 114 10.55 -4.76 4.29
C LEU A 114 9.94 -5.94 3.56
N ILE A 115 9.00 -5.65 2.65
CA ILE A 115 8.30 -6.68 1.89
C ILE A 115 8.26 -6.24 0.43
N LYS A 116 8.67 -7.13 -0.48
CA LYS A 116 8.33 -7.03 -1.89
C LYS A 116 7.07 -7.86 -2.12
N SER A 117 5.93 -7.20 -2.29
CA SER A 117 4.67 -7.86 -2.62
C SER A 117 4.76 -8.55 -3.99
N PRO A 118 4.01 -9.66 -4.20
CA PRO A 118 3.97 -10.33 -5.49
C PRO A 118 3.38 -9.41 -6.56
N SER A 119 4.11 -9.23 -7.66
CA SER A 119 3.68 -8.49 -8.85
C SER A 119 4.59 -8.90 -10.01
N LEU A 120 4.01 -9.36 -11.11
CA LEU A 120 4.76 -9.90 -12.25
C LEU A 120 5.30 -8.80 -13.17
N TYR A 121 4.71 -7.59 -13.12
CA TYR A 121 5.13 -6.46 -13.95
C TYR A 121 4.94 -5.11 -13.24
N PRO A 122 5.85 -4.12 -13.41
CA PRO A 122 7.13 -4.22 -14.12
C PRO A 122 8.05 -5.27 -13.49
N HIS A 123 8.94 -5.84 -14.31
CA HIS A 123 9.85 -6.89 -13.88
C HIS A 123 10.71 -6.42 -12.68
N TRP A 124 10.78 -7.26 -11.65
CA TRP A 124 11.64 -7.06 -10.49
C TRP A 124 12.96 -7.79 -10.74
N TYR A 125 14.02 -7.03 -10.98
CA TYR A 125 15.34 -7.56 -11.32
C TYR A 125 16.02 -8.22 -10.10
N ASP A 126 16.83 -9.24 -10.34
CA ASP A 126 17.59 -9.91 -9.27
C ASP A 126 18.54 -8.91 -8.59
N GLU A 127 19.15 -7.99 -9.33
CA GLU A 127 20.02 -6.94 -8.79
C GLU A 127 19.27 -5.99 -7.85
N TRP A 128 17.98 -5.73 -8.10
CA TRP A 128 17.14 -4.94 -7.19
C TRP A 128 16.86 -5.70 -5.90
N ASP A 129 16.69 -7.02 -6.00
CA ASP A 129 16.49 -7.87 -4.85
C ASP A 129 17.76 -7.97 -3.99
N GLU A 130 18.90 -8.22 -4.61
CA GLU A 130 20.22 -8.25 -3.94
C GLU A 130 20.52 -6.91 -3.24
N ASN A 131 20.19 -5.79 -3.88
CA ASN A 131 20.32 -4.47 -3.27
C ASN A 131 19.47 -4.32 -2.00
N MET A 132 18.24 -4.86 -1.99
CA MET A 132 17.36 -4.83 -0.82
C MET A 132 17.79 -5.83 0.26
N GLU A 133 18.26 -7.02 -0.12
CA GLU A 133 18.84 -8.00 0.80
C GLU A 133 20.05 -7.41 1.52
N LYS A 134 20.98 -6.79 0.78
CA LYS A 134 22.15 -6.12 1.34
C LYS A 134 21.78 -4.96 2.26
N TYR A 135 20.88 -4.07 1.82
CA TYR A 135 20.40 -2.96 2.64
C TYR A 135 19.77 -3.49 3.94
N ALA A 136 18.95 -4.54 3.85
CA ALA A 136 18.29 -5.12 5.00
C ALA A 136 19.31 -5.76 5.96
N GLU A 137 20.31 -6.47 5.46
CA GLU A 137 21.39 -7.05 6.27
C GLU A 137 22.20 -5.98 7.00
N GLU A 138 22.65 -4.93 6.29
CA GLU A 138 23.43 -3.82 6.84
C GLU A 138 22.70 -3.10 7.99
N HIS A 139 21.37 -3.04 7.92
CA HIS A 139 20.53 -2.37 8.91
C HIS A 139 19.85 -3.32 9.92
N GLY A 140 20.07 -4.64 9.83
CA GLY A 140 19.44 -5.63 10.69
C GLY A 140 17.92 -5.70 10.53
N ILE A 141 17.42 -5.45 9.32
CA ILE A 141 16.01 -5.45 8.93
C ILE A 141 15.64 -6.81 8.37
N THR A 142 14.44 -7.31 8.66
CA THR A 142 13.91 -8.47 7.94
C THR A 142 13.38 -8.02 6.58
N TYR A 143 13.87 -8.62 5.50
CA TYR A 143 13.35 -8.47 4.16
C TYR A 143 12.66 -9.75 3.69
N ILE A 144 11.46 -9.62 3.12
CA ILE A 144 10.66 -10.73 2.60
C ILE A 144 10.34 -10.44 1.14
N ASN A 145 10.99 -11.15 0.23
CA ASN A 145 10.59 -11.11 -1.17
C ASN A 145 9.47 -12.13 -1.44
N MET A 146 8.21 -11.72 -1.23
CA MET A 146 7.05 -12.59 -1.45
C MET A 146 6.86 -12.95 -2.93
N LEU A 147 7.42 -12.18 -3.88
CA LEU A 147 7.38 -12.54 -5.30
C LEU A 147 8.13 -13.86 -5.57
N LYS A 148 9.29 -14.09 -4.93
CA LYS A 148 10.09 -15.32 -5.09
C LYS A 148 9.42 -16.58 -4.55
N ILE A 149 8.51 -16.43 -3.59
CA ILE A 149 7.85 -17.53 -2.88
C ILE A 149 6.34 -17.58 -3.12
N ALA A 150 5.83 -16.76 -4.05
CA ALA A 150 4.40 -16.55 -4.26
C ALA A 150 3.67 -17.87 -4.58
N GLU A 151 4.15 -18.63 -5.56
CA GLU A 151 3.51 -19.89 -5.97
C GLU A 151 3.87 -21.05 -5.05
N SER A 152 5.13 -21.14 -4.63
CA SER A 152 5.68 -22.29 -3.91
C SER A 152 5.29 -22.36 -2.43
N GLU A 153 5.21 -21.21 -1.74
CA GLU A 153 4.95 -21.18 -0.30
C GLU A 153 3.66 -20.43 0.05
N VAL A 154 3.41 -19.29 -0.60
CA VAL A 154 2.19 -18.49 -0.37
C VAL A 154 0.97 -19.16 -1.05
N GLY A 155 1.20 -19.94 -2.11
CA GLY A 155 0.17 -20.66 -2.85
C GLY A 155 -0.65 -19.78 -3.79
N ILE A 156 -0.05 -18.71 -4.31
CA ILE A 156 -0.65 -17.84 -5.33
C ILE A 156 -0.84 -18.63 -6.63
N ASP A 157 -2.06 -18.60 -7.14
CA ASP A 157 -2.42 -19.06 -8.48
C ASP A 157 -2.67 -17.84 -9.35
N TYR A 158 -1.69 -17.47 -10.18
CA TYR A 158 -1.80 -16.30 -11.05
C TYR A 158 -2.91 -16.39 -12.11
N SER A 159 -3.56 -17.55 -12.26
CA SER A 159 -4.77 -17.65 -13.09
C SER A 159 -6.05 -17.21 -12.35
N GLN A 160 -6.05 -17.19 -11.02
CA GLN A 160 -7.22 -16.91 -10.19
C GLN A 160 -7.04 -15.73 -9.24
N ASP A 161 -5.82 -15.41 -8.82
CA ASP A 161 -5.55 -14.57 -7.64
C ASP A 161 -5.20 -13.12 -7.99
N THR A 162 -5.41 -12.68 -9.24
CA THR A 162 -5.16 -11.30 -9.68
C THR A 162 -6.37 -10.68 -10.33
N TYR A 163 -6.52 -9.36 -10.25
CA TYR A 163 -7.63 -8.61 -10.86
C TYR A 163 -7.22 -7.75 -12.07
N ASP A 164 -5.94 -7.68 -12.37
CA ASP A 164 -5.37 -6.83 -13.42
C ASP A 164 -4.19 -7.50 -14.16
N ALA A 165 -4.39 -8.76 -14.52
CA ALA A 165 -3.48 -9.53 -15.35
C ALA A 165 -2.08 -9.73 -14.75
N GLY A 166 -1.97 -9.93 -13.43
CA GLY A 166 -0.72 -10.31 -12.77
C GLY A 166 -0.02 -9.18 -11.99
N LEU A 167 -0.56 -7.96 -11.99
CA LEU A 167 0.08 -6.79 -11.37
C LEU A 167 -0.25 -6.67 -9.88
N HIS A 168 -1.51 -6.89 -9.51
CA HIS A 168 -2.02 -6.79 -8.16
C HIS A 168 -2.93 -7.97 -7.82
N MET A 169 -2.87 -8.38 -6.55
CA MET A 169 -3.68 -9.48 -6.03
C MET A 169 -5.15 -9.06 -5.91
N ASN A 170 -6.06 -9.95 -6.28
CA ASN A 170 -7.45 -9.84 -5.89
C ASN A 170 -7.64 -10.34 -4.44
N VAL A 171 -8.88 -10.45 -3.99
CA VAL A 171 -9.21 -10.83 -2.61
C VAL A 171 -8.63 -12.18 -2.20
N THR A 172 -8.63 -13.19 -3.08
CA THR A 172 -8.10 -14.53 -2.74
C THR A 172 -6.58 -14.51 -2.64
N GLY A 173 -5.89 -13.84 -3.56
CA GLY A 173 -4.44 -13.65 -3.50
C GLY A 173 -3.99 -12.82 -2.29
N ALA A 174 -4.74 -11.76 -1.97
CA ALA A 174 -4.45 -10.88 -0.84
C ALA A 174 -4.61 -11.60 0.51
N GLU A 175 -5.61 -12.46 0.65
CA GLU A 175 -5.81 -13.31 1.84
C GLU A 175 -4.64 -14.28 2.02
N LYS A 176 -4.23 -14.99 0.97
CA LYS A 176 -3.07 -15.90 1.02
C LYS A 176 -1.79 -15.17 1.43
N CYS A 177 -1.53 -13.99 0.85
CA CYS A 177 -0.40 -13.15 1.23
C CYS A 177 -0.49 -12.70 2.69
N SER A 178 -1.67 -12.27 3.14
CA SER A 178 -1.88 -11.78 4.50
C SER A 178 -1.73 -12.88 5.54
N ASP A 179 -2.24 -14.09 5.26
CA ASP A 179 -2.09 -15.26 6.12
C ASP A 179 -0.62 -15.68 6.25
N TYR A 180 0.12 -15.70 5.13
CA TYR A 180 1.55 -16.02 5.14
C TYR A 180 2.35 -14.99 5.93
N LEU A 181 2.12 -13.69 5.67
CA LEU A 181 2.78 -12.62 6.41
C LEU A 181 2.41 -12.64 7.90
N GLY A 182 1.13 -12.88 8.23
CA GLY A 182 0.64 -12.97 9.59
C GLY A 182 1.33 -14.06 10.41
N LYS A 183 1.63 -15.22 9.80
CA LYS A 183 2.43 -16.28 10.42
C LYS A 183 3.84 -15.80 10.75
N ILE A 184 4.53 -15.20 9.78
CA ILE A 184 5.89 -14.65 10.01
C ILE A 184 5.88 -13.61 11.13
N LEU A 185 4.91 -12.70 11.11
CA LEU A 185 4.79 -11.65 12.12
C LEU A 185 4.56 -12.24 13.51
N LYS A 186 3.66 -13.21 13.64
CA LYS A 186 3.36 -13.88 14.92
C LYS A 186 4.54 -14.70 15.45
N GLU A 187 5.30 -15.35 14.57
CA GLU A 187 6.41 -16.23 14.96
C GLU A 187 7.67 -15.44 15.32
N LYS A 188 7.99 -14.40 14.55
CA LYS A 188 9.24 -13.64 14.71
C LYS A 188 9.12 -12.41 15.59
N TYR A 189 7.91 -11.87 15.77
CA TYR A 189 7.68 -10.62 16.48
C TYR A 189 6.73 -10.83 17.64
N SER A 190 7.04 -10.19 18.77
CA SER A 190 6.22 -10.21 19.98
C SER A 190 5.06 -9.23 19.84
N LEU A 191 4.10 -9.56 18.99
CA LEU A 191 2.87 -8.79 18.82
C LEU A 191 1.89 -9.08 19.96
N GLU A 192 1.33 -8.03 20.54
CA GLU A 192 0.27 -8.15 21.55
C GLU A 192 -1.03 -8.66 20.91
N ASP A 193 -1.64 -9.66 21.54
CA ASP A 193 -2.91 -10.21 21.08
C ASP A 193 -4.08 -9.42 21.66
N HIS A 194 -4.68 -8.57 20.83
CA HIS A 194 -5.81 -7.72 21.22
C HIS A 194 -7.19 -8.34 20.98
N ARG A 195 -7.30 -9.65 20.67
CA ARG A 195 -8.61 -10.28 20.39
C ARG A 195 -9.58 -10.25 21.58
N ASN A 196 -9.04 -10.19 22.80
CA ASN A 196 -9.83 -10.08 24.04
C ASN A 196 -10.10 -8.63 24.48
N ASP A 197 -9.56 -7.62 23.78
CA ASP A 197 -9.97 -6.23 24.00
C ASP A 197 -11.36 -6.02 23.40
N GLU A 198 -12.34 -5.72 24.26
CA GLU A 198 -13.75 -5.61 23.86
C GLU A 198 -13.97 -4.58 22.75
N LYS A 199 -13.30 -3.42 22.82
CA LYS A 199 -13.47 -2.35 21.83
C LYS A 199 -12.84 -2.72 20.49
N MET A 200 -11.66 -3.34 20.51
CA MET A 200 -10.97 -3.79 19.30
C MET A 200 -11.71 -4.96 18.66
N SER A 201 -12.16 -5.92 19.45
CA SER A 201 -12.93 -7.08 18.98
C SER A 201 -14.24 -6.66 18.33
N GLU A 202 -15.00 -5.75 18.96
CA GLU A 202 -16.24 -5.22 18.38
C GLU A 202 -15.98 -4.44 17.08
N TYR A 203 -14.89 -3.66 17.03
CA TYR A 203 -14.49 -2.94 15.83
C TYR A 203 -14.16 -3.90 14.67
N TRP A 204 -13.30 -4.89 14.91
CA TRP A 204 -12.87 -5.85 13.89
C TRP A 204 -14.02 -6.73 13.42
N LYS A 205 -14.93 -7.14 14.30
CA LYS A 205 -16.15 -7.86 13.90
C LYS A 205 -16.97 -7.09 12.86
N LYS A 206 -17.13 -5.77 13.03
CA LYS A 206 -17.84 -4.92 12.04
C LYS A 206 -17.06 -4.79 10.72
N VAL A 207 -15.73 -4.82 10.78
CA VAL A 207 -14.88 -4.81 9.58
C VAL A 207 -15.02 -6.14 8.83
N GLU A 208 -14.96 -7.27 9.54
CA GLU A 208 -15.14 -8.63 8.99
C GLU A 208 -16.51 -8.79 8.34
N GLU A 209 -17.61 -8.43 9.03
CA GLU A 209 -18.96 -8.50 8.48
C GLU A 209 -19.10 -7.70 7.17
N ARG A 210 -18.51 -6.50 7.11
CA ARG A 210 -18.49 -5.70 5.87
C ARG A 210 -17.61 -6.31 4.80
N TYR A 211 -16.47 -6.88 5.18
CA TYR A 211 -15.51 -7.49 4.26
C TYR A 211 -16.13 -8.70 3.59
N ASP A 212 -16.75 -9.58 4.37
CA ASP A 212 -17.47 -10.75 3.87
C ASP A 212 -18.66 -10.37 3.00
N ALA A 213 -19.43 -9.34 3.39
CA ALA A 213 -20.52 -8.84 2.55
C ALA A 213 -20.02 -8.29 1.20
N ALA A 214 -18.88 -7.58 1.18
CA ALA A 214 -18.30 -7.03 -0.05
C ALA A 214 -17.60 -8.10 -0.91
N LYS A 215 -17.08 -9.17 -0.30
CA LYS A 215 -16.46 -10.29 -1.01
C LYS A 215 -17.52 -11.17 -1.70
N ASN A 216 -18.70 -11.31 -1.09
CA ASN A 216 -19.77 -12.18 -1.57
C ASN A 216 -20.86 -11.47 -2.40
N GLY A 217 -20.83 -10.13 -2.45
CA GLY A 217 -21.78 -9.31 -3.21
C GLY A 217 -21.28 -8.97 -4.61
#